data_AF-A0A2G1NWM8-F1
#
_entry.id   AF-A0A2G1NWM8-F1
#
_cell.length_a   1.000
_cell.length_b   1.000
_cell.length_c   1.000
_cell.angle_alpha   90.00
_cell.angle_beta   90.00
_cell.angle_gamma   90.00
#
_symmetry.space_group_name_H-M   'P 1'
#
loop_
_entity.id
_entity.type
_entity.pdbx_description
1 polymer ?
#
loop_
_entity_poly.entity_id
_entity_poly.type
_entity_poly.pdbx_seq_one_letter_code
_entity_poly.pdbx_strand_id
1 'polypeptide(L)'
;MVDTDKILRTIIKEGKVVIGAKETIQSVSDKTAKLVIVSSNCPTEVKEEIGMDNQIEYNADNIELGTACGKPFAISTLAILEADESVVKSEEMGAAIGRHGEHVGRLRTTINKQIEIIEYSENPQEFIKNLLQPVAVKKINIIEKNDKHIAYIEVAAREKGLAIGREGQKIEKVKSIVKRHHDIDNVIIQ
;
A
#
# COMPACT_ATOMS: atom_id res chain seq x y z
N MET A 1 14.53 -11.53 12.60
CA MET A 1 13.71 -10.31 12.74
C MET A 1 13.21 -10.00 11.36
N VAL A 2 11.91 -9.88 11.15
CA VAL A 2 11.41 -9.52 9.83
C VAL A 2 11.12 -8.04 9.82
N ASP A 3 11.70 -7.41 8.81
CA ASP A 3 11.78 -5.99 8.56
C ASP A 3 10.41 -5.39 8.24
N THR A 4 9.67 -4.95 9.27
CA THR A 4 8.70 -3.85 9.11
C THR A 4 9.34 -2.69 8.32
N ASP A 5 10.64 -2.51 8.51
CA ASP A 5 11.52 -1.63 7.75
C ASP A 5 11.45 -1.83 6.23
N LYS A 6 11.33 -3.07 5.73
CA LYS A 6 11.34 -3.35 4.29
C LYS A 6 10.02 -2.96 3.63
N ILE A 7 8.89 -3.20 4.30
CA ILE A 7 7.58 -2.74 3.84
C ILE A 7 7.52 -1.21 3.89
N LEU A 8 7.93 -0.60 5.00
CA LEU A 8 7.97 0.85 5.13
C LEU A 8 8.89 1.47 4.07
N ARG A 9 10.08 0.91 3.84
CA ARG A 9 10.99 1.37 2.77
C ARG A 9 10.39 1.21 1.38
N THR A 10 9.60 0.16 1.13
CA THR A 10 8.92 -0.03 -0.15
C THR A 10 7.84 1.03 -0.33
N ILE A 11 7.01 1.27 0.68
CA ILE A 11 5.99 2.34 0.68
C ILE A 11 6.64 3.72 0.51
N ILE A 12 7.77 3.98 1.15
CA ILE A 12 8.49 5.26 1.03
C ILE A 12 9.09 5.44 -0.37
N LYS A 13 9.52 4.35 -1.01
CA LYS A 13 10.08 4.39 -2.37
C LYS A 13 9.02 4.47 -3.47
N GLU A 14 7.92 3.74 -3.30
CA GLU A 14 6.87 3.59 -4.32
C GLU A 14 5.71 4.56 -4.12
N GLY A 15 5.49 5.03 -2.90
CA GLY A 15 4.41 5.94 -2.54
C GLY A 15 4.79 7.42 -2.63
N LYS A 16 3.76 8.27 -2.70
CA LYS A 16 3.88 9.71 -2.57
C LYS A 16 3.97 10.09 -1.10
N VAL A 17 5.18 10.41 -0.68
CA VAL A 17 5.50 10.82 0.68
C VAL A 17 5.92 12.28 0.72
N VAL A 18 5.59 12.95 1.83
CA VAL A 18 6.15 14.23 2.22
C VAL A 18 7.00 14.04 3.46
N ILE A 19 8.11 14.77 3.55
CA ILE A 19 9.10 14.63 4.62
C ILE A 19 9.26 15.95 5.34
N GLY A 20 9.58 15.90 6.64
CA GLY A 20 9.81 17.08 7.47
C GLY A 20 8.61 17.45 8.32
N ALA A 21 8.88 18.03 9.49
CA ALA A 21 7.87 18.38 10.48
C ALA A 21 6.79 19.31 9.92
N LYS A 22 7.18 20.41 9.28
CA LYS A 22 6.25 21.42 8.75
C LYS A 22 5.33 20.85 7.68
N GLU A 23 5.88 20.21 6.65
CA GLU A 23 5.07 19.57 5.61
C GLU A 23 4.16 18.46 6.17
N THR A 24 4.66 17.69 7.15
CA THR A 24 3.86 16.63 7.79
C THR A 24 2.68 17.22 8.56
N ILE A 25 2.90 18.24 9.39
CA ILE A 25 1.85 18.94 10.15
C ILE A 25 0.82 19.58 9.22
N GLN A 26 1.29 20.19 8.12
CA GLN A 26 0.41 20.75 7.10
C GLN A 26 -0.47 19.66 6.47
N SER A 27 0.12 18.51 6.11
CA SER A 27 -0.62 17.40 5.50
C SER A 27 -1.62 16.74 6.45
N VAL A 28 -1.32 16.72 7.76
CA VAL A 28 -2.26 16.30 8.80
C VAL A 28 -3.40 17.29 8.92
N SER A 29 -3.11 18.59 8.94
CA SER A 29 -4.11 19.66 9.00
C SER A 29 -5.05 19.65 7.80
N ASP A 30 -4.49 19.43 6.60
CA ASP A 30 -5.22 19.32 5.35
C ASP A 30 -5.96 17.98 5.19
N LYS A 31 -5.80 17.06 6.14
CA LYS A 31 -6.35 15.68 6.12
C LYS A 31 -5.93 14.87 4.89
N THR A 32 -4.79 15.21 4.30
CA THR A 32 -4.20 14.51 3.16
C THR A 32 -3.21 13.43 3.62
N ALA A 33 -2.66 13.56 4.83
CA ALA A 33 -1.81 12.54 5.45
C ALA A 33 -2.65 11.34 5.88
N LYS A 34 -2.41 10.20 5.22
CA LYS A 34 -3.04 8.92 5.59
C LYS A 34 -2.34 8.29 6.80
N LEU A 35 -1.02 8.38 6.83
CA LEU A 35 -0.17 7.84 7.88
C LEU A 35 1.00 8.76 8.14
N VAL A 36 1.36 8.95 9.42
CA VAL A 36 2.56 9.68 9.80
C VAL A 36 3.55 8.74 10.48
N ILE A 37 4.81 8.80 10.07
CA ILE A 37 5.92 8.07 10.69
C ILE A 37 6.82 9.09 11.37
N VAL A 38 7.15 8.83 12.63
CA VAL A 38 8.02 9.68 13.45
C VAL A 38 9.25 8.89 13.88
N SER A 39 10.43 9.51 13.92
CA SER A 39 11.63 8.88 14.46
C SER A 39 11.51 8.68 15.98
N SER A 40 12.28 7.75 16.54
CA SER A 40 12.31 7.49 17.99
C SER A 40 12.70 8.73 18.80
N ASN A 41 13.58 9.56 18.24
CA ASN A 41 14.03 10.84 18.79
C ASN A 41 13.24 12.07 18.31
N CYS A 42 12.03 11.88 17.76
CA CYS A 42 11.19 12.99 17.32
C CYS A 42 10.81 13.90 18.49
N PRO A 43 10.94 15.24 18.37
CA PRO A 43 10.55 16.18 19.42
C PRO A 43 9.09 16.03 19.85
N THR A 44 8.84 16.12 21.16
CA THR A 44 7.49 15.97 21.74
C THR A 44 6.50 16.99 21.19
N GLU A 45 6.94 18.24 20.99
CA GLU A 45 6.15 19.32 20.40
C GLU A 45 5.54 18.91 19.04
N VAL A 46 6.33 18.28 18.18
CA VAL A 46 5.90 17.82 16.85
C VAL A 46 4.94 16.63 16.98
N LYS A 47 5.19 15.72 17.93
CA LYS A 47 4.30 14.57 18.20
C LYS A 47 2.92 15.02 18.69
N GLU A 48 2.87 16.08 19.51
CA GLU A 48 1.62 16.66 20.00
C GLU A 48 0.82 17.35 18.88
N GLU A 49 1.51 18.07 17.99
CA GLU A 49 0.90 18.79 16.87
C GLU A 49 0.30 17.85 15.81
N ILE A 50 0.92 16.68 15.60
CA ILE A 50 0.43 15.64 14.66
C ILE A 50 -0.76 14.86 15.24
N GLY A 51 -0.84 14.72 16.56
CA GLY A 51 -1.87 13.93 17.25
C GLY A 51 -1.53 12.44 17.36
N MET A 52 -1.87 11.85 18.51
CA MET A 52 -1.48 10.48 18.85
C MET A 52 -2.12 9.38 18.00
N ASP A 53 -3.30 9.63 17.41
CA ASP A 53 -4.05 8.60 16.68
C ASP A 53 -3.51 8.30 15.28
N ASN A 54 -2.69 9.18 14.70
CA ASN A 54 -2.25 9.08 13.30
C ASN A 54 -0.73 8.95 13.12
N GLN A 55 0.00 8.72 14.21
CA GLN A 55 1.46 8.59 14.20
C GLN A 55 1.93 7.18 14.58
N ILE A 56 3.02 6.75 13.94
CA ILE A 56 3.74 5.52 14.25
C ILE A 56 5.19 5.86 14.50
N GLU A 57 5.74 5.34 15.59
CA GLU A 57 7.16 5.46 15.89
C GLU A 57 7.97 4.44 15.08
N TYR A 58 8.97 4.94 14.36
CA TYR A 58 10.01 4.16 13.71
C TYR A 58 11.08 3.81 14.75
N ASN A 59 11.46 2.54 14.83
CA ASN A 59 12.45 2.04 15.80
C ASN A 59 13.90 2.43 15.45
N ALA A 60 14.10 3.64 14.94
CA ALA A 60 15.38 4.16 14.49
C ALA A 60 15.39 5.68 14.68
N ASP A 61 16.58 6.26 14.73
CA ASP A 61 16.73 7.71 14.89
C ASP A 61 16.39 8.47 13.59
N ASN A 62 16.38 9.79 13.66
CA ASN A 62 16.11 10.66 12.52
C ASN A 62 17.16 10.54 11.38
N ILE A 63 18.39 10.10 11.66
CA ILE A 63 19.44 9.89 10.65
C ILE A 63 19.15 8.60 9.88
N GLU A 64 18.80 7.53 10.60
CA GLU A 64 18.42 6.24 10.03
C GLU A 64 17.12 6.34 9.23
N LEU A 65 16.13 7.09 9.74
CA LEU A 65 14.89 7.38 9.01
C LEU A 65 15.18 8.18 7.73
N GLY A 66 16.06 9.18 7.80
CA GLY A 66 16.52 9.92 6.62
C GLY A 66 17.16 9.03 5.56
N THR A 67 18.02 8.12 6.00
CA THR A 67 18.70 7.13 5.15
C THR A 67 17.70 6.16 4.53
N ALA A 68 16.71 5.68 5.29
CA ALA A 68 15.65 4.80 4.80
C ALA A 68 14.80 5.47 3.71
N CYS A 69 14.62 6.79 3.80
CA CYS A 69 13.95 7.61 2.79
C CYS A 69 14.84 7.98 1.60
N GLY A 70 16.10 7.55 1.57
CA GLY A 70 17.06 7.90 0.51
C GLY A 70 17.53 9.36 0.56
N LYS A 71 17.47 10.02 1.72
CA LYS A 71 17.92 11.39 1.91
C LYS A 71 19.24 11.43 2.69
N PRO A 72 20.19 12.31 2.32
CA PRO A 72 21.48 12.43 3.00
C PRO A 72 21.41 13.26 4.30
N PHE A 73 20.21 13.57 4.78
CA PHE A 73 19.96 14.43 5.94
C PHE A 73 18.93 13.81 6.88
N ALA A 74 18.97 14.20 8.15
CA ALA A 74 18.08 13.70 9.17
C ALA A 74 16.62 14.12 8.93
N ILE A 75 15.70 13.18 9.13
CA ILE A 75 14.25 13.39 9.01
C ILE A 75 13.61 12.97 10.33
N SER A 76 12.97 13.90 11.02
CA SER A 76 12.26 13.61 12.28
C SER A 76 10.90 12.97 12.02
N THR A 77 10.21 13.39 10.97
CA THR A 77 8.85 12.93 10.64
C THR A 77 8.63 12.91 9.14
N LEU A 78 7.76 12.02 8.68
CA LEU A 78 7.27 11.98 7.30
C LEU A 78 5.78 11.62 7.29
N ALA A 79 5.05 12.13 6.32
CA ALA A 79 3.66 11.77 6.05
C ALA A 79 3.57 11.00 4.73
N ILE A 80 2.85 9.89 4.75
CA ILE A 80 2.44 9.17 3.55
C ILE A 80 1.11 9.78 3.11
N LEU A 81 1.12 10.46 1.96
CA LEU A 81 -0.08 11.04 1.36
C LEU A 81 -0.82 9.98 0.55
N GLU A 82 -0.07 9.26 -0.28
CA GLU A 82 -0.56 8.17 -1.11
C GLU A 82 0.44 7.04 -1.01
N ALA A 83 0.05 5.94 -0.39
CA ALA A 83 0.73 4.69 -0.63
C ALA A 83 0.12 4.12 -1.91
N ASP A 84 0.82 4.27 -3.03
CA ASP A 84 0.53 3.39 -4.17
C ASP A 84 0.80 1.96 -3.69
N GLU A 85 -0.16 1.08 -3.97
CA GLU A 85 -0.24 -0.21 -3.30
C GLU A 85 0.98 -1.07 -3.59
N SER A 86 1.70 -1.44 -2.52
CA SER A 86 2.84 -2.32 -2.60
C SER A 86 2.35 -3.74 -2.85
N VAL A 87 2.61 -4.26 -4.04
CA VAL A 87 2.46 -5.68 -4.36
C VAL A 87 3.62 -6.42 -3.70
N VAL A 88 3.34 -7.17 -2.64
CA VAL A 88 4.35 -7.87 -1.85
C VAL A 88 4.36 -9.36 -2.24
N LYS A 89 5.54 -9.95 -2.40
CA LYS A 89 5.67 -11.36 -2.79
C LYS A 89 5.19 -12.30 -1.68
N SER A 90 4.56 -13.42 -2.04
CA SER A 90 3.98 -14.42 -1.14
C SER A 90 4.90 -14.84 0.03
N GLU A 91 6.19 -14.97 -0.24
CA GLU A 91 7.20 -15.41 0.73
C GLU A 91 7.47 -14.37 1.84
N GLU A 92 7.11 -13.11 1.60
CA GLU A 92 7.35 -12.00 2.52
C GLU A 92 6.15 -11.75 3.45
N MET A 93 4.95 -12.24 3.12
CA MET A 93 3.76 -12.08 3.97
C MET A 93 3.85 -12.85 5.30
N GLY A 94 4.33 -14.10 5.26
CA GLY A 94 4.48 -14.92 6.49
C GLY A 94 5.61 -14.42 7.39
N ALA A 95 6.62 -13.79 6.79
CA ALA A 95 7.74 -13.19 7.48
C ALA A 95 7.33 -11.83 8.09
N ALA A 96 6.72 -10.94 7.31
CA ALA A 96 6.41 -9.55 7.68
C ALA A 96 5.51 -9.38 8.92
N ILE A 97 4.81 -10.43 9.32
CA ILE A 97 3.73 -10.35 10.32
C ILE A 97 4.15 -10.94 11.68
N GLY A 98 4.98 -12.00 11.71
CA GLY A 98 5.46 -12.61 12.97
C GLY A 98 4.35 -13.18 13.90
N ARG A 99 4.74 -13.96 14.92
CA ARG A 99 3.80 -14.74 15.77
C ARG A 99 3.22 -14.02 17.01
N HIS A 100 3.64 -12.80 17.37
CA HIS A 100 3.30 -12.16 18.67
C HIS A 100 3.00 -10.65 18.59
N GLY A 101 2.25 -10.19 17.58
CA GLY A 101 1.98 -8.76 17.30
C GLY A 101 1.17 -8.00 18.35
N GLU A 102 1.75 -7.69 19.50
CA GLU A 102 1.09 -7.03 20.65
C GLU A 102 0.87 -5.51 20.44
N HIS A 103 1.70 -4.85 19.61
CA HIS A 103 1.50 -3.45 19.16
C HIS A 103 1.19 -3.29 17.67
N VAL A 104 1.38 -4.35 16.88
CA VAL A 104 1.22 -4.31 15.42
C VAL A 104 -0.25 -4.33 15.02
N GLY A 105 -1.21 -4.63 15.91
CA GLY A 105 -2.63 -4.74 15.53
C GLY A 105 -3.26 -3.45 14.97
N ARG A 106 -2.96 -2.28 15.55
CA ARG A 106 -3.45 -0.97 15.06
C ARG A 106 -2.76 -0.58 13.77
N LEU A 107 -1.43 -0.70 13.73
CA LEU A 107 -0.59 -0.57 12.55
C LEU A 107 -1.08 -1.46 11.39
N ARG A 108 -1.28 -2.75 11.66
CA ARG A 108 -1.85 -3.76 10.77
C ARG A 108 -3.23 -3.36 10.31
N THR A 109 -4.08 -2.80 11.15
CA THR A 109 -5.45 -2.46 10.72
C THR A 109 -5.48 -1.16 9.93
N THR A 110 -4.70 -0.14 10.33
CA THR A 110 -4.67 1.18 9.67
C THR A 110 -3.87 1.12 8.38
N ILE A 111 -2.65 0.56 8.41
CA ILE A 111 -1.84 0.31 7.21
C ILE A 111 -2.56 -0.64 6.28
N ASN A 112 -3.08 -1.79 6.73
CA ASN A 112 -3.73 -2.74 5.80
C ASN A 112 -5.11 -2.26 5.30
N LYS A 113 -5.78 -1.34 6.00
CA LYS A 113 -7.00 -0.67 5.48
C LYS A 113 -6.68 0.43 4.47
N GLN A 114 -5.53 1.10 4.61
CA GLN A 114 -5.12 2.20 3.73
C GLN A 114 -4.19 1.76 2.59
N ILE A 115 -3.50 0.63 2.75
CA ILE A 115 -2.55 -0.01 1.84
C ILE A 115 -3.01 -1.46 1.70
N GLU A 116 -3.62 -1.78 0.56
CA GLU A 116 -4.05 -3.16 0.31
C GLU A 116 -2.82 -4.01 -0.03
N ILE A 117 -2.41 -4.88 0.88
CA ILE A 117 -1.32 -5.83 0.61
C ILE A 117 -1.88 -6.97 -0.23
N ILE A 118 -1.42 -7.07 -1.47
CA ILE A 118 -1.83 -8.12 -2.39
C ILE A 118 -0.68 -9.09 -2.57
N GLU A 119 -1.01 -10.38 -2.49
CA GLU A 119 -0.10 -11.46 -2.81
C GLU A 119 0.25 -11.46 -4.31
N TYR A 120 1.52 -11.22 -4.61
CA TYR A 120 2.04 -11.39 -5.98
C TYR A 120 2.05 -12.86 -6.39
N SER A 121 1.63 -13.15 -7.62
CA SER A 121 1.85 -14.45 -8.26
C SER A 121 2.41 -14.21 -9.66
N GLU A 122 3.34 -15.05 -10.10
CA GLU A 122 3.80 -15.04 -11.50
C GLU A 122 2.71 -15.50 -12.47
N ASN A 123 1.72 -16.25 -11.97
CA ASN A 123 0.55 -16.62 -12.73
C ASN A 123 -0.43 -15.43 -12.79
N PRO A 124 -0.73 -14.87 -13.98
CA PRO A 124 -1.58 -13.68 -14.08
C PRO A 124 -3.02 -13.93 -13.61
N GLN A 125 -3.56 -15.14 -13.78
CA GLN A 125 -4.92 -15.45 -13.33
C GLN A 125 -5.00 -15.47 -11.80
N GLU A 126 -4.00 -16.05 -11.13
CA GLU A 126 -3.92 -16.07 -9.68
C GLU A 126 -3.68 -14.66 -9.11
N PHE A 127 -2.79 -13.88 -9.73
CA PHE A 127 -2.52 -12.51 -9.32
C PHE A 127 -3.78 -11.62 -9.44
N ILE A 128 -4.51 -11.71 -10.55
CA ILE A 128 -5.79 -11.01 -10.74
C ILE A 128 -6.81 -11.43 -9.68
N LYS A 129 -6.86 -12.71 -9.32
CA LYS A 129 -7.76 -13.22 -8.27
C LYS A 129 -7.41 -12.62 -6.91
N ASN A 130 -6.12 -12.47 -6.59
CA ASN A 130 -5.65 -11.85 -5.36
C ASN A 130 -6.02 -10.36 -5.32
N LEU A 131 -5.86 -9.65 -6.44
CA LEU A 131 -6.22 -8.23 -6.56
C LEU A 131 -7.71 -7.94 -6.38
N LEU A 132 -8.57 -8.89 -6.73
CA LEU A 132 -10.03 -8.70 -6.67
C LEU A 132 -10.64 -9.08 -5.32
N GLN A 133 -9.87 -9.65 -4.38
CA GLN A 133 -10.38 -9.97 -3.05
C GLN A 133 -11.09 -8.75 -2.42
N PRO A 134 -12.24 -8.93 -1.75
CA PRO A 134 -12.91 -10.19 -1.40
C PRO A 134 -13.88 -10.75 -2.47
N VAL A 135 -13.85 -10.24 -3.72
CA VAL A 135 -14.79 -10.68 -4.78
C VAL A 135 -14.49 -12.11 -5.22
N ALA A 136 -15.51 -12.96 -5.26
CA ALA A 136 -15.38 -14.32 -5.76
C ALA A 136 -15.35 -14.33 -7.31
N VAL A 137 -14.16 -14.50 -7.88
CA VAL A 137 -13.96 -14.66 -9.31
C VAL A 137 -14.29 -16.09 -9.74
N LYS A 138 -15.16 -16.25 -10.73
CA LYS A 138 -15.54 -17.56 -11.29
C LYS A 138 -14.56 -18.03 -12.36
N LYS A 139 -14.17 -17.12 -13.25
CA LYS A 139 -13.32 -17.45 -14.40
C LYS A 139 -12.53 -16.22 -14.86
N ILE A 140 -11.30 -16.44 -15.31
CA ILE A 140 -10.44 -15.41 -15.90
C ILE A 140 -9.97 -15.93 -17.26
N ASN A 141 -10.30 -15.22 -18.33
CA ASN A 141 -9.79 -15.50 -19.67
C ASN A 141 -8.95 -14.31 -20.13
N ILE A 142 -7.68 -14.57 -20.44
CA ILE A 142 -6.79 -13.55 -21.01
C ILE A 142 -6.68 -13.84 -22.49
N ILE A 143 -7.00 -12.85 -23.32
CA ILE A 143 -6.90 -12.95 -24.77
C ILE A 143 -5.99 -11.85 -25.30
N GLU A 144 -5.34 -12.12 -26.40
CA GLU A 144 -4.59 -11.13 -27.16
C GLU A 144 -5.45 -10.62 -28.32
N LYS A 145 -5.57 -9.30 -28.45
CA LYS A 145 -6.29 -8.65 -29.55
C LYS A 145 -5.58 -7.39 -29.97
N ASN A 146 -5.19 -7.29 -31.24
CA ASN A 146 -4.44 -6.15 -31.79
C ASN A 146 -3.19 -5.82 -30.97
N ASP A 147 -2.36 -6.83 -30.68
CA ASP A 147 -1.14 -6.73 -29.85
C ASP A 147 -1.39 -6.19 -28.43
N LYS A 148 -2.62 -6.34 -27.91
CA LYS A 148 -2.99 -5.97 -26.54
C LYS A 148 -3.55 -7.16 -25.79
N HIS A 149 -3.11 -7.34 -24.56
CA HIS A 149 -3.61 -8.37 -23.66
C HIS A 149 -4.82 -7.85 -22.88
N ILE A 150 -5.95 -8.55 -22.99
CA ILE A 150 -7.21 -8.18 -22.33
C ILE A 150 -7.66 -9.34 -21.44
N ALA A 151 -7.83 -9.07 -20.14
CA ALA A 151 -8.37 -10.01 -19.18
C ALA A 151 -9.89 -9.83 -19.02
N TYR A 152 -10.65 -10.88 -19.31
CA TYR A 152 -12.09 -10.99 -19.05
C TYR A 152 -12.31 -11.77 -17.78
N ILE A 153 -12.95 -11.14 -16.80
CA ILE A 153 -13.15 -11.67 -15.46
C ILE A 153 -14.63 -11.89 -15.23
N GLU A 154 -15.04 -13.15 -15.12
CA GLU A 154 -16.41 -13.53 -14.80
C GLU A 154 -16.63 -13.52 -13.29
N VAL A 155 -17.60 -12.73 -12.83
CA VAL A 155 -18.00 -12.66 -11.41
C VAL A 155 -19.50 -12.91 -11.25
N ALA A 156 -19.95 -13.16 -10.02
CA ALA A 156 -21.40 -13.20 -9.77
C ALA A 156 -22.03 -11.82 -10.02
N ALA A 157 -23.22 -11.78 -10.62
CA ALA A 157 -23.91 -10.51 -10.92
C ALA A 157 -24.05 -9.58 -9.70
N ARG A 158 -24.28 -10.17 -8.52
CA ARG A 158 -24.36 -9.46 -7.23
C ARG A 158 -23.03 -8.85 -6.76
N GLU A 159 -21.90 -9.34 -7.26
CA GLU A 159 -20.56 -8.89 -6.89
C GLU A 159 -19.93 -7.95 -7.93
N LYS A 160 -20.55 -7.76 -9.10
CA LYS A 160 -20.06 -6.83 -10.14
C LYS A 160 -19.80 -5.43 -9.60
N GLY A 161 -20.73 -4.89 -8.81
CA GLY A 161 -20.56 -3.56 -8.21
C GLY A 161 -19.36 -3.48 -7.26
N LEU A 162 -19.12 -4.54 -6.49
CA LEU A 162 -17.97 -4.62 -5.58
C LEU A 162 -16.64 -4.77 -6.34
N ALA A 163 -16.66 -5.50 -7.46
CA ALA A 163 -15.50 -5.73 -8.30
C ALA A 163 -15.08 -4.47 -9.08
N ILE A 164 -16.06 -3.66 -9.50
CA ILE A 164 -15.82 -2.36 -10.14
C ILE A 164 -15.38 -1.32 -9.11
N GLY A 165 -15.98 -1.34 -7.91
CA GLY A 165 -15.75 -0.36 -6.86
C GLY A 165 -16.54 0.94 -7.06
N ARG A 166 -16.54 1.80 -6.03
CA ARG A 166 -17.18 3.13 -6.12
C ARG A 166 -16.50 3.95 -7.22
N GLU A 167 -17.28 4.50 -8.14
CA GLU A 167 -16.80 5.29 -9.28
C GLU A 167 -15.78 4.56 -10.18
N GLY A 168 -15.73 3.23 -10.13
CA GLY A 168 -14.73 2.46 -10.88
C GLY A 168 -13.32 2.49 -10.31
N GLN A 169 -13.11 3.05 -9.12
CA GLN A 169 -11.77 3.19 -8.52
C GLN A 169 -11.06 1.83 -8.39
N LYS A 170 -11.79 0.76 -8.01
CA LYS A 170 -11.18 -0.57 -7.85
C LYS A 170 -10.74 -1.15 -9.20
N ILE A 171 -11.56 -1.06 -10.24
CA ILE A 171 -11.20 -1.62 -11.55
C ILE A 171 -10.07 -0.85 -12.24
N GLU A 172 -10.04 0.49 -12.11
CA GLU A 172 -8.95 1.31 -12.66
C GLU A 172 -7.61 1.04 -11.97
N LYS A 173 -7.64 0.85 -10.65
CA LYS A 173 -6.50 0.37 -9.87
C LYS A 173 -6.01 -0.98 -10.37
N VAL A 174 -6.92 -1.97 -10.48
CA VAL A 174 -6.57 -3.32 -10.93
C VAL A 174 -5.90 -3.27 -12.30
N LYS A 175 -6.45 -2.52 -13.27
CA LYS A 175 -5.85 -2.33 -14.60
C LYS A 175 -4.41 -1.81 -14.52
N SER A 176 -4.17 -0.80 -13.70
CA SER A 176 -2.84 -0.18 -13.54
C SER A 176 -1.82 -1.19 -13.00
N ILE A 177 -2.22 -1.99 -11.99
CA ILE A 177 -1.35 -2.98 -11.37
C ILE A 177 -1.04 -4.13 -12.35
N VAL A 178 -2.05 -4.69 -13.01
CA VAL A 178 -1.82 -5.82 -13.93
C VAL A 178 -1.03 -5.42 -15.17
N LYS A 179 -1.17 -4.19 -15.65
CA LYS A 179 -0.35 -3.67 -16.76
C LYS A 179 1.13 -3.62 -16.36
N ARG A 180 1.43 -3.15 -15.15
CA ARG A 180 2.80 -3.01 -14.66
C ARG A 180 3.50 -4.35 -14.46
N HIS A 181 2.77 -5.35 -13.95
CA HIS A 181 3.36 -6.60 -13.50
C HIS A 181 3.21 -7.79 -14.47
N HIS A 182 2.19 -7.77 -15.33
CA HIS A 182 1.91 -8.87 -16.29
C HIS A 182 1.65 -8.39 -17.73
N ASP A 183 1.90 -7.10 -18.02
CA ASP A 183 1.69 -6.51 -19.35
C ASP A 183 0.26 -6.68 -19.90
N ILE A 184 -0.74 -6.68 -19.01
CA ILE A 184 -2.15 -6.75 -19.36
C ILE A 184 -2.71 -5.35 -19.56
N ASP A 185 -3.08 -4.99 -20.79
CA ASP A 185 -3.54 -3.65 -21.17
C ASP A 185 -4.91 -3.29 -20.62
N ASN A 186 -5.80 -4.26 -20.45
CA ASN A 186 -7.14 -3.97 -20.00
C ASN A 186 -7.78 -5.12 -19.24
N VAL A 187 -8.70 -4.76 -18.34
CA VAL A 187 -9.46 -5.69 -17.51
C VAL A 187 -10.94 -5.37 -17.63
N ILE A 188 -11.74 -6.37 -17.98
CA ILE A 188 -13.18 -6.25 -18.20
C ILE A 188 -13.91 -7.24 -17.28
N ILE A 189 -14.84 -6.72 -16.48
CA ILE A 189 -15.67 -7.53 -15.58
C ILE A 189 -16.99 -7.90 -16.25
N GLN A 190 -17.34 -9.18 -16.25
CA GLN A 190 -18.51 -9.78 -16.91
C GLN A 190 -19.38 -10.62 -15.99
#